data_AF-A0A7C3QCM6-F1
#
_entry.id   AF-A0A7C3QCM6-F1
#
_cell.length_a   1.000
_cell.length_b   1.000
_cell.length_c   1.000
_cell.angle_alpha   90.00
_cell.angle_beta   90.00
_cell.angle_gamma   90.00
#
_symmetry.space_group_name_H-M   'P 1'
#
loop_
_entity.id
_entity.type
_entity.pdbx_description
1 polymer ?
#
loop_
_entity_poly.entity_id
_entity_poly.type
_entity_poly.pdbx_seq_one_letter_code
_entity_poly.pdbx_strand_id
1 'polypeptide(L)' 'MIEDIKQDARERMGKSITALKHDFAKIRTGRAHTSLLDHIKVPYYGDEVPL' A
#
# COMPACT_ATOMS: atom_id res chain seq x y z
N MET A 1 -14.18 2.05 28.42
CA MET A 1 -14.39 3.38 27.81
C MET A 1 -13.09 4.10 27.48
N ILE A 2 -12.22 4.47 28.43
CA ILE A 2 -10.93 5.12 28.09
C ILE A 2 -9.95 4.17 27.40
N GLU A 3 -9.87 2.91 27.86
CA GLU A 3 -8.97 1.92 27.26
C GLU A 3 -9.40 1.52 25.83
N ASP A 4 -10.70 1.48 25.54
CA ASP A 4 -11.22 1.21 24.20
C ASP A 4 -10.83 2.32 23.21
N ILE A 5 -10.90 3.58 23.64
CA ILE A 5 -10.48 4.73 22.85
C ILE A 5 -8.96 4.69 22.59
N LYS A 6 -8.16 4.30 23.59
CA LYS A 6 -6.72 4.12 23.41
C LYS A 6 -6.41 2.99 22.43
N GLN A 7 -7.19 1.92 22.45
CA GLN A 7 -7.01 0.80 21.53
C GLN A 7 -7.37 1.18 20.09
N ASP A 8 -8.52 1.85 19.88
CA ASP A 8 -8.93 2.33 18.56
C ASP A 8 -7.93 3.37 18.01
N ALA A 9 -7.43 4.27 18.85
CA ALA A 9 -6.39 5.21 18.47
C ALA A 9 -5.11 4.51 18.01
N ARG A 10 -4.65 3.46 18.72
CA ARG A 10 -3.48 2.66 18.30
C ARG A 10 -3.71 1.96 16.96
N GLU A 11 -4.88 1.36 16.76
CA GLU A 11 -5.20 0.69 15.49
C GLU A 11 -5.21 1.68 14.32
N ARG A 12 -5.82 2.86 14.50
CA ARG A 12 -5.83 3.90 13.49
C ARG A 12 -4.44 4.43 13.18
N MET A 13 -3.61 4.65 14.20
CA MET A 13 -2.21 5.06 14.01
C MET A 13 -1.41 3.98 13.26
N GLY A 14 -1.59 2.70 13.60
CA GLY A 14 -0.97 1.57 12.90
C GLY A 14 -1.38 1.48 11.43
N LYS A 15 -2.67 1.69 11.13
CA LYS A 15 -3.19 1.76 9.76
C LYS A 15 -2.55 2.91 8.96
N SER A 16 -2.43 4.10 9.56
CA SER A 16 -1.78 5.24 8.90
C SER A 16 -0.30 4.98 8.57
N ILE A 17 0.45 4.35 9.48
CA ILE A 17 1.85 3.98 9.23
C ILE A 17 1.94 2.93 8.11
N THR A 18 1.01 1.98 8.08
CA THR A 18 0.98 0.94 7.04
C THR A 18 0.67 1.53 5.66
N ALA A 19 -0.31 2.44 5.58
CA ALA A 19 -0.60 3.18 4.36
C ALA A 19 0.61 4.00 3.88
N LEU A 20 1.27 4.70 4.80
CA LEU A 20 2.48 5.48 4.49
C LEU A 20 3.62 4.60 3.95
N LYS A 21 3.85 3.42 4.54
CA LYS A 21 4.85 2.46 4.03
C LYS A 21 4.50 1.96 2.63
N HIS A 22 3.24 1.67 2.37
CA HIS A 22 2.77 1.23 1.06
C HIS A 22 2.97 2.34 0.00
N ASP A 23 2.71 3.59 0.34
CA ASP A 23 2.94 4.70 -0.60
C ASP A 23 4.43 4.97 -0.82
N PHE A 24 5.28 4.82 0.20
CA PHE A 24 6.73 4.87 0.02
C PHE A 24 7.28 3.70 -0.82
N ALA A 25 6.67 2.51 -0.77
CA ALA A 25 7.07 1.38 -1.60
C ALA A 25 6.80 1.60 -3.10
N LYS A 26 5.84 2.47 -3.43
CA LYS A 26 5.58 2.92 -4.82
C LYS A 26 6.51 4.03 -5.28
N ILE A 27 7.13 4.76 -4.35
CA ILE A 27 8.04 5.85 -4.68
C ILE A 27 9.36 5.24 -5.16
N ARG A 28 9.74 5.60 -6.40
CA ARG A 28 10.95 5.15 -7.09
C ARG A 28 12.19 5.71 -6.39
N THR A 29 12.59 5.08 -5.29
CA THR A 29 13.97 5.18 -4.80
C THR A 29 14.83 4.32 -5.73
N GLY A 30 16.08 4.69 -6.01
CA GLY A 30 16.92 4.04 -7.03
C GLY A 30 17.20 2.54 -6.86
N ARG A 31 16.56 1.85 -5.91
CA ARG A 31 16.53 0.40 -5.76
C ARG A 31 15.33 -0.17 -6.53
N ALA A 32 15.58 -1.08 -7.47
CA ALA A 32 14.52 -1.75 -8.20
C ALA A 32 13.62 -2.54 -7.22
N HIS A 33 12.34 -2.20 -7.19
CA HIS A 33 11.34 -2.87 -6.38
C HIS A 33 10.26 -3.39 -7.33
N THR A 34 10.00 -4.70 -7.32
CA THR A 34 9.05 -5.39 -8.24
C THR A 34 7.63 -4.86 -8.13
N SER A 35 7.30 -4.32 -6.97
CA SER A 35 6.07 -3.62 -6.60
C SER A 35 5.70 -2.42 -7.50
N LEU A 36 6.63 -1.97 -8.34
CA LEU A 36 6.37 -0.93 -9.34
C LEU A 36 5.64 -1.49 -10.58
N LEU A 37 5.78 -2.78 -10.87
CA LEU A 37 5.12 -3.46 -11.99
C LEU A 37 3.65 -3.77 -11.69
N ASP A 38 3.26 -3.87 -10.41
CA ASP A 38 1.87 -4.13 -9.97
C ASP A 38 0.86 -3.08 -10.49
N HIS A 39 1.31 -1.85 -10.78
CA HIS A 39 0.47 -0.78 -11.34
C HIS A 39 0.37 -0.81 -12.86
N ILE A 40 1.18 -1.62 -13.54
CA ILE A 40 1.18 -1.72 -14.99
C ILE A 40 0.13 -2.75 -15.37
N LYS A 41 -1.05 -2.25 -15.74
CA LYS A 41 -2.07 -3.07 -16.38
C LYS A 41 -1.68 -3.28 -17.84
N VAL A 42 -1.57 -4.53 -18.26
CA VAL A 42 -1.35 -4.88 -19.66
C VAL A 42 -2.64 -5.48 -20.21
N PRO A 43 -3.13 -5.01 -21.37
CA PRO A 43 -4.27 -5.66 -22.02
C PRO A 43 -3.86 -7.06 -22.45
N TYR A 44 -4.41 -8.08 -21.79
CA TYR A 44 -4.19 -9.49 -22.12
C TYR A 44 -5.51 -10.08 -22.61
N TYR A 45 -5.56 -10.48 -23.88
CA TYR A 45 -6.75 -11.08 -24.51
C TYR A 45 -8.07 -10.29 -24.31
N GLY A 46 -8.00 -8.96 -24.29
CA GLY A 46 -9.20 -8.09 -24.23
C GLY A 46 -9.57 -7.58 -22.84
N ASP A 47 -8.94 -8.09 -21.77
CA ASP A 47 -9.12 -7.60 -20.40
C ASP A 47 -7.83 -6.96 -19.84
N GLU A 48 -7.99 -5.90 -19.04
CA GLU A 48 -6.87 -5.27 -18.33
C GLU A 48 -6.47 -6.10 -17.11
N VAL A 49 -5.36 -6.83 -17.21
CA VAL A 49 -4.79 -7.59 -16.09
C VAL A 49 -3.55 -6.88 -15.51
N PRO A 50 -3.38 -6.87 -14.17
CA PRO A 50 -2.12 -6.42 -13.56
C PRO A 50 -1.00 -7.41 -13.88
N LEU A 51 0.21 -6.90 -14.18
CA LEU A 51 1.39 -7.69 -14.55
C LEU A 51 2.09 -8.32 -13.34
#